data_AF-A0A1B2EY20-F1
#
_entry.id   AF-A0A1B2EY20-F1
#
_cell.length_a   1.000
_cell.length_b   1.000
_cell.length_c   1.000
_cell.angle_alpha   90.00
_cell.angle_beta   90.00
_cell.angle_gamma   90.00
#
_symmetry.space_group_name_H-M   'P 1'
#
loop_
_entity.id
_entity.type
_entity.pdbx_description
1 polymer ?
#
loop_
_entity_poly.entity_id
_entity_poly.type
_entity_poly.pdbx_seq_one_letter_code
_entity_poly.pdbx_strand_id
1 'polypeptide(L)'
;MISLEDLIGFCDLTPEEVQVVAEHEHVSQAAAAVLGNYLLQSPRRCETIRDMVMDEIRAAVRQHDVAHARQLVSTLRHLLNEHPNAAFRQAA
;
A
#
# COMPACT_ATOMS: atom_id res chain seq x y z
N MET A 1 17.37 -17.78 8.59
CA MET A 1 16.76 -16.48 8.95
C MET A 1 15.93 -16.06 7.75
N ILE A 2 14.69 -15.61 7.95
CA ILE A 2 13.84 -15.15 6.84
C ILE A 2 14.26 -13.73 6.44
N SER A 3 14.39 -13.46 5.15
CA SER A 3 14.74 -12.14 4.63
C SER A 3 13.51 -11.27 4.38
N LEU A 4 13.73 -9.97 4.13
CA LEU A 4 12.65 -9.06 3.73
C LEU A 4 12.08 -9.45 2.36
N GLU A 5 12.93 -9.85 1.41
CA GLU A 5 12.48 -10.31 0.09
C GLU A 5 11.60 -11.54 0.18
N ASP A 6 11.92 -12.47 1.09
CA ASP A 6 11.07 -13.65 1.36
C ASP A 6 9.70 -13.23 1.91
N LEU A 7 9.64 -12.21 2.79
CA LEU A 7 8.39 -11.70 3.35
C LEU A 7 7.54 -10.97 2.31
N ILE A 8 8.17 -10.15 1.47
CA ILE A 8 7.50 -9.44 0.38
C ILE A 8 6.97 -10.45 -0.64
N GLY A 9 7.77 -11.45 -1.01
CA GLY A 9 7.33 -12.53 -1.90
C GLY A 9 6.22 -13.42 -1.34
N PHE A 10 5.98 -13.36 -0.03
CA PHE A 10 4.90 -14.11 0.63
C PHE A 10 3.64 -13.28 0.87
N CYS A 11 3.72 -11.95 0.76
CA CYS A 11 2.56 -11.07 0.80
C CYS A 11 2.11 -10.74 -0.62
N ASP A 12 0.81 -10.61 -0.85
CA ASP A 12 0.25 -10.21 -2.14
C ASP A 12 0.39 -8.68 -2.38
N LEU A 13 1.52 -8.07 -1.97
CA LEU A 13 1.83 -6.66 -2.14
C LEU A 13 3.17 -6.48 -2.86
N THR A 14 3.31 -5.41 -3.63
CA THR A 14 4.60 -5.00 -4.19
C THR A 14 5.49 -4.32 -3.14
N PRO A 15 6.82 -4.25 -3.37
CA PRO A 15 7.72 -3.51 -2.48
C PRO A 15 7.29 -2.05 -2.24
N GLU A 16 6.75 -1.39 -3.27
CA GLU A 16 6.25 -0.02 -3.18
C GLU A 16 4.99 0.08 -2.30
N GLU A 17 4.09 -0.89 -2.40
CA GLU A 17 2.89 -0.94 -1.57
C GLU A 17 3.24 -1.26 -0.10
N VAL A 18 4.20 -2.16 0.13
CA VAL A 18 4.75 -2.44 1.46
C VAL A 18 5.38 -1.19 2.07
N GLN A 19 6.10 -0.40 1.27
CA GLN A 19 6.67 0.86 1.72
C GLN A 19 5.58 1.84 2.16
N VAL A 20 4.47 1.94 1.43
CA VAL A 20 3.35 2.81 1.81
C VAL A 20 2.72 2.38 3.14
N VAL A 21 2.50 1.08 3.32
CA VAL A 21 1.98 0.55 4.61
C VAL A 21 2.96 0.83 5.75
N ALA A 22 4.27 0.67 5.50
CA ALA A 22 5.30 0.95 6.49
C ALA A 22 5.32 2.43 6.91
N GLU A 23 5.20 3.35 5.95
CA GLU A 23 5.16 4.79 6.17
C GLU A 23 3.89 5.20 6.93
N HIS A 24 2.73 4.73 6.48
CA HIS A 24 1.43 5.08 7.06
C HIS A 24 1.25 4.57 8.49
N GLU A 25 1.66 3.33 8.75
CA GLU A 25 1.52 2.69 10.07
C GLU A 25 2.74 2.95 10.97
N HIS A 26 3.77 3.63 10.46
CA HIS A 26 5.02 3.90 11.14
C HIS A 26 5.72 2.63 11.68
N VAL A 27 5.77 1.59 10.83
CA VAL A 27 6.40 0.30 11.15
C VAL A 27 7.55 -0.02 10.18
N SER A 28 8.34 -1.06 10.47
CA SER A 28 9.37 -1.52 9.54
C SER A 28 8.74 -2.17 8.30
N GLN A 29 9.45 -2.18 7.16
CA GLN A 29 8.97 -2.86 5.94
C GLN A 29 8.67 -4.35 6.17
N ALA A 30 9.45 -5.03 7.03
CA ALA A 30 9.19 -6.43 7.39
C ALA A 30 7.86 -6.59 8.15
N ALA A 31 7.56 -5.69 9.09
CA ALA A 31 6.29 -5.67 9.79
C ALA A 31 5.13 -5.27 8.86
N ALA A 32 5.36 -4.32 7.95
CA ALA A 32 4.40 -3.88 6.95
C ALA A 32 4.04 -4.99 5.95
N ALA A 33 4.99 -5.82 5.52
CA ALA A 33 4.72 -6.97 4.66
C ALA A 33 3.78 -7.98 5.34
N VAL A 34 4.04 -8.28 6.62
CA VAL A 34 3.17 -9.17 7.42
C VAL A 34 1.80 -8.56 7.65
N LEU A 35 1.74 -7.27 8.00
CA LEU A 35 0.49 -6.53 8.20
C LEU A 35 -0.31 -6.44 6.91
N GLY A 36 0.34 -6.14 5.79
CA GLY A 36 -0.25 -6.08 4.46
C GLY A 36 -0.89 -7.41 4.07
N ASN A 37 -0.20 -8.53 4.28
CA ASN A 37 -0.76 -9.87 4.08
C ASN A 37 -2.02 -10.10 4.92
N TYR A 38 -2.04 -9.63 6.18
CA TYR A 38 -3.22 -9.72 7.03
C TYR A 38 -4.38 -8.83 6.56
N LEU A 39 -4.10 -7.58 6.17
CA LEU A 39 -5.10 -6.65 5.65
C LEU A 39 -5.74 -7.18 4.35
N LEU A 40 -4.92 -7.82 3.50
CA LEU A 40 -5.36 -8.51 2.31
C LEU A 40 -6.12 -9.80 2.58
N GLN A 41 -6.36 -10.23 3.83
CA GLN A 41 -7.27 -11.34 4.13
C GLN A 41 -8.72 -10.87 4.41
N SER A 42 -8.93 -9.58 4.69
CA SER A 42 -10.24 -9.01 4.99
C SER A 42 -11.17 -8.95 3.76
N PRO A 43 -12.47 -8.63 3.86
CA PRO A 43 -13.33 -8.47 2.66
C PRO A 43 -13.05 -7.21 1.85
N ARG A 44 -12.42 -6.19 2.46
CA ARG A 44 -12.15 -4.85 1.87
C ARG A 44 -10.66 -4.64 1.54
N ARG A 45 -10.02 -5.72 1.10
CA ARG A 45 -8.55 -5.91 0.91
C ARG A 45 -7.88 -4.71 0.25
N CYS A 46 -8.24 -4.47 -1.00
CA CYS A 46 -7.58 -3.46 -1.81
C CYS A 46 -8.09 -2.05 -1.53
N GLU A 47 -9.30 -1.90 -0.96
CA GLU A 47 -9.81 -0.60 -0.54
C GLU A 47 -8.96 -0.02 0.59
N THR A 48 -8.56 -0.87 1.54
CA THR A 48 -7.78 -0.45 2.71
C THR A 48 -6.41 0.08 2.30
N ILE A 49 -5.68 -0.68 1.47
CA ILE A 49 -4.37 -0.26 0.97
C ILE A 49 -4.48 0.98 0.07
N ARG A 50 -5.50 1.06 -0.79
CA ARG A 50 -5.78 2.25 -1.61
C ARG A 50 -6.00 3.48 -0.73
N ASP A 51 -6.79 3.35 0.33
CA ASP A 51 -7.12 4.45 1.21
C ASP A 51 -5.86 4.92 1.98
N MET A 52 -4.99 4.00 2.41
CA MET A 52 -3.66 4.32 2.96
C MET A 52 -2.79 5.11 1.97
N VAL A 53 -2.68 4.66 0.72
CA VAL A 53 -1.93 5.37 -0.33
C VAL A 53 -2.51 6.77 -0.56
N MET A 54 -3.83 6.91 -0.57
CA MET A 54 -4.49 8.21 -0.73
C MET A 54 -4.21 9.15 0.44
N ASP A 55 -4.13 8.64 1.66
CA ASP A 55 -3.80 9.43 2.84
C ASP A 55 -2.35 9.90 2.84
N GLU A 56 -1.41 9.04 2.42
CA GLU A 56 -0.01 9.43 2.24
C GLU A 56 0.16 10.47 1.12
N ILE A 57 -0.58 10.34 0.01
CA ILE A 57 -0.57 11.38 -1.04
C ILE A 57 -1.02 12.72 -0.46
N ARG A 58 -2.09 12.72 0.33
CA ARG A 58 -2.58 13.95 0.98
C ARG A 58 -1.55 14.50 1.97
N ALA A 59 -0.87 13.64 2.72
CA ALA A 59 0.18 14.04 3.66
C ALA A 59 1.38 14.66 2.93
N ALA A 60 1.87 14.03 1.87
CA ALA A 60 2.97 14.52 1.04
C ALA A 60 2.64 15.89 0.41
N VAL A 61 1.41 16.04 -0.13
CA VAL A 61 0.94 17.31 -0.70
C VAL A 61 0.89 18.41 0.36
N ARG A 62 0.38 18.13 1.57
CA ARG A 62 0.37 19.11 2.67
C ARG A 62 1.77 19.54 3.11
N GLN A 63 2.75 18.66 2.95
CA GLN A 63 4.16 18.92 3.29
C GLN A 63 4.93 19.57 2.13
N HIS A 64 4.29 19.82 0.99
CA HIS A 64 4.93 20.28 -0.25
C HIS A 64 6.00 19.33 -0.81
N ASP A 65 5.95 18.04 -0.45
CA ASP A 65 6.85 17.02 -0.99
C ASP A 65 6.27 16.46 -2.31
N VAL A 66 6.51 17.21 -3.38
CA VAL A 66 6.02 16.86 -4.73
C VAL A 66 6.69 15.59 -5.27
N ALA A 67 7.94 15.32 -4.86
CA ALA A 67 8.67 14.14 -5.33
C ALA A 67 8.04 12.87 -4.76
N HIS A 68 7.82 12.85 -3.44
CA HIS A 68 7.19 11.74 -2.76
C HIS A 68 5.73 11.55 -3.21
N ALA A 69 4.96 12.63 -3.34
CA ALA A 69 3.59 12.55 -3.85
C ALA A 69 3.51 11.91 -5.25
N ARG A 70 4.48 12.18 -6.14
CA ARG A 70 4.54 11.54 -7.47
C ARG A 70 4.83 10.05 -7.38
N GLN A 71 5.72 9.64 -6.48
CA GLN A 71 6.01 8.22 -6.26
C GLN A 71 4.74 7.49 -5.81
N LEU A 72 4.05 8.05 -4.81
CA LEU A 72 2.80 7.51 -4.28
C LEU A 72 1.69 7.41 -5.33
N VAL A 73 1.56 8.40 -6.23
CA VAL A 73 0.62 8.34 -7.36
C VAL A 73 0.97 7.21 -8.33
N SER A 74 2.26 6.95 -8.57
CA SER A 74 2.67 5.82 -9.39
C SER A 74 2.34 4.49 -8.72
N THR A 75 2.56 4.37 -7.41
CA THR A 75 2.17 3.20 -6.60
C THR A 75 0.66 2.97 -6.65
N LEU A 76 -0.14 4.03 -6.49
CA LEU A 76 -1.59 3.95 -6.60
C LEU A 76 -2.04 3.42 -7.97
N ARG A 77 -1.42 3.91 -9.04
CA ARG A 77 -1.73 3.43 -10.40
C ARG A 77 -1.37 1.96 -10.59
N HIS A 78 -0.24 1.52 -10.03
CA HIS A 78 0.16 0.12 -10.08
C HIS A 78 -0.85 -0.77 -9.34
N LEU A 79 -1.20 -0.39 -8.11
CA LEU A 79 -2.20 -1.09 -7.29
C LEU A 79 -3.55 -1.22 -8.02
N LEU A 80 -4.03 -0.16 -8.67
CA LEU A 80 -5.30 -0.20 -9.42
C LEU A 80 -5.23 -1.07 -10.69
N ASN A 81 -4.06 -1.22 -11.30
CA ASN A 81 -3.86 -2.10 -12.46
C ASN A 81 -3.79 -3.57 -12.04
N GLU A 82 -3.03 -3.90 -11.00
CA GLU A 82 -2.89 -5.26 -10.49
C GLU A 82 -4.18 -5.75 -9.79
N HIS A 83 -4.91 -4.83 -9.18
CA HIS A 83 -6.15 -5.11 -8.47
C HIS A 83 -7.32 -4.27 -9.01
N PRO A 84 -7.91 -4.61 -10.17
CA PRO A 84 -9.01 -3.85 -10.76
C PRO A 84 -10.26 -3.77 -9.87
N ASN A 85 -10.46 -4.74 -8.98
CA ASN A 85 -11.53 -4.71 -7.97
C ASN A 85 -11.32 -3.64 -6.89
N ALA A 86 -10.11 -3.09 -6.74
CA ALA A 86 -9.82 -1.97 -5.85
C ALA A 86 -10.41 -0.63 -6.35
N ALA A 87 -10.68 -0.51 -7.65
CA ALA A 87 -11.22 0.70 -8.25
C ALA A 87 -12.73 0.83 -8.01
N PHE A 88 -13.45 -0.29 -7.92
CA PHE A 88 -14.90 -0.30 -7.78
C PHE A 88 -15.31 -0.41 -6.31
N ARG A 89 -15.70 0.73 -5.75
CA ARG A 89 -16.65 0.75 -4.63
C ARG A 89 -17.92 0.05 -5.13
N GLN A 90 -18.14 -1.22 -4.82
CA GLN A 90 -19.48 -1.79 -4.97
C GLN A 90 -20.35 -1.10 -3.94
N ALA A 91 -21.06 -0.07 -4.39
CA ALA A 91 -22.22 0.44 -3.71
C ALA A 91 -23.27 -0.68 -3.71
N ALA A 92 -23.33 -1.41 -2.59
CA ALA A 92 -24.46 -2.24 -2.23
C ALA A 92 -25.44 -1.39 -1.40
#